data_AF-A0A5I6RDX9-F1
#
_entry.id   AF-A0A5I6RDX9-F1
#
_cell.length_a   1.000
_cell.length_b   1.000
_cell.length_c   1.000
_cell.angle_alpha   90.00
_cell.angle_beta   90.00
_cell.angle_gamma   90.00
#
_symmetry.space_group_name_H-M   'P 1'
#
loop_
_entity.id
_entity.type
_entity.pdbx_description
1 polymer ?
#
loop_
_entity_poly.entity_id
_entity_poly.type
_entity_poly.pdbx_seq_one_letter_code
_entity_poly.pdbx_strand_id
1 'polypeptide(L)'
;MTNFANPGEFTAYSEQAYEAAYRRYALMHNLSQVLMRLRDDIDSPIPENCFQAELTEIARADLEMRAALAQANGAAALCGKPPLRLSDLTRSRKA
;
A
#
# COMPACT_ATOMS: atom_id res chain seq x y z
N MET A 1 20.45 -2.18 -28.01
CA MET A 1 20.07 -0.92 -27.34
C MET A 1 19.45 -1.29 -26.01
N THR A 2 20.17 -1.04 -24.91
CA THR A 2 19.64 -1.20 -23.55
C THR A 2 18.58 -0.13 -23.35
N ASN A 3 17.32 -0.53 -23.20
CA ASN A 3 16.21 0.40 -23.11
C ASN A 3 16.21 1.03 -21.71
N PHE A 4 16.78 2.24 -21.57
CA PHE A 4 16.93 2.94 -20.29
C PHE A 4 15.60 3.42 -19.68
N ALA A 5 14.48 3.30 -20.41
CA ALA A 5 13.14 3.52 -19.87
C ALA A 5 12.75 2.44 -18.83
N ASN A 6 13.06 1.17 -19.10
CA ASN A 6 12.60 0.04 -18.29
C ASN A 6 13.14 0.06 -16.84
N PRO A 7 14.41 0.44 -16.56
CA PRO A 7 14.89 0.60 -15.18
C PRO A 7 14.24 1.75 -14.41
N GLY A 8 13.92 2.85 -15.10
CA GLY A 8 13.25 4.01 -14.49
C GLY A 8 11.81 3.67 -14.11
N GLU A 9 11.08 3.02 -15.01
CA GLU A 9 9.73 2.53 -14.77
C GLU A 9 9.67 1.51 -13.63
N PHE A 10 10.60 0.54 -13.61
CA PHE A 10 10.69 -0.41 -12.50
C PHE A 10 10.85 0.31 -11.16
N THR A 11 11.74 1.31 -11.10
CA THR A 11 12.00 2.05 -9.86
C THR A 11 10.76 2.85 -9.44
N ALA A 12 10.16 3.60 -10.35
CA ALA A 12 8.97 4.42 -10.06
C ALA A 12 7.78 3.58 -9.58
N TYR A 13 7.45 2.49 -10.27
CA TYR A 13 6.36 1.62 -9.87
C TYR A 13 6.66 0.84 -8.58
N SER A 14 7.93 0.50 -8.33
CA SER A 14 8.33 -0.07 -7.05
C SER A 14 8.06 0.92 -5.91
N GLU A 15 8.50 2.17 -6.05
CA GLU A 15 8.25 3.22 -5.04
C GLU A 15 6.76 3.45 -4.81
N GLN A 16 5.96 3.52 -5.88
CA GLN A 16 4.51 3.65 -5.76
C GLN A 16 3.89 2.46 -5.00
N ALA A 17 4.33 1.22 -5.26
CA ALA A 17 3.86 0.05 -4.54
C ALA A 17 4.22 0.12 -3.04
N TYR A 18 5.44 0.59 -2.70
CA TYR A 18 5.85 0.79 -1.30
C TYR A 18 5.03 1.87 -0.59
N GLU A 19 4.81 3.02 -1.24
CA GLU A 19 4.02 4.11 -0.65
C GLU A 19 2.57 3.69 -0.42
N ALA A 20 1.95 3.01 -1.39
CA ALA A 20 0.59 2.49 -1.25
C ALA A 20 0.50 1.43 -0.14
N ALA A 21 1.49 0.54 -0.02
CA ALA A 21 1.58 -0.44 1.07
C ALA A 21 1.69 0.25 2.44
N TYR A 22 2.53 1.30 2.55
CA TYR A 22 2.66 2.09 3.76
C TYR A 22 1.35 2.81 4.11
N ARG A 23 0.69 3.43 3.12
CA ARG A 23 -0.61 4.09 3.32
C ARG A 23 -1.66 3.12 3.81
N ARG A 24 -1.76 1.93 3.20
CA ARG A 24 -2.63 0.84 3.64
C ARG A 24 -2.37 0.47 5.09
N TYR A 25 -1.09 0.29 5.47
CA TYR A 25 -0.71 0.01 6.86
C TYR A 25 -1.15 1.12 7.81
N ALA A 26 -0.85 2.38 7.50
CA ALA A 26 -1.18 3.52 8.35
C ALA A 26 -2.68 3.68 8.55
N LEU A 27 -3.48 3.52 7.49
CA LEU A 27 -4.95 3.56 7.58
C LEU A 27 -5.50 2.45 8.48
N MET A 28 -5.02 1.21 8.30
CA MET A 28 -5.42 0.09 9.18
C MET A 28 -5.01 0.32 10.63
N HIS A 29 -3.82 0.85 10.86
CA HIS A 29 -3.35 1.21 12.21
C HIS A 29 -4.28 2.24 12.85
N ASN A 30 -4.61 3.32 12.13
CA ASN A 30 -5.50 4.36 12.64
C ASN A 30 -6.89 3.83 12.95
N LEU A 31 -7.49 3.05 12.05
CA LEU A 31 -8.80 2.43 12.27
C LEU A 31 -8.77 1.54 13.53
N SER A 32 -7.70 0.75 13.73
CA SER A 32 -7.56 -0.07 14.94
C SER A 32 -7.51 0.77 16.22
N GLN A 33 -6.86 1.93 16.21
CA GLN A 33 -6.84 2.85 17.36
C GLN A 33 -8.24 3.42 17.64
N VAL A 34 -9.01 3.76 16.60
CA VAL A 34 -10.39 4.24 16.77
C VAL A 34 -11.27 3.15 17.39
N LEU A 35 -11.19 1.92 16.87
CA LEU A 35 -11.94 0.78 17.40
C LEU A 35 -11.57 0.48 18.86
N MET A 36 -10.30 0.58 19.23
CA MET A 36 -9.86 0.42 20.62
C MET A 36 -10.46 1.47 21.55
N ARG A 37 -10.55 2.73 21.11
CA ARG A 37 -11.16 3.80 21.92
C ARG A 37 -12.65 3.60 22.10
N LEU A 38 -13.38 3.23 21.04
CA LEU A 38 -14.83 2.98 21.10
C LEU A 38 -15.17 1.77 21.97
N ARG A 39 -14.29 0.77 22.04
CA ARG A 39 -14.45 -0.34 23.00
C ARG A 39 -14.49 0.18 24.45
N ASP A 40 -13.69 1.18 24.76
CA ASP A 40 -13.51 1.69 26.13
C ASP A 40 -14.49 2.82 26.48
N ASP A 41 -15.14 3.44 25.49
CA ASP A 41 -16.13 4.52 25.64
C ASP A 41 -17.52 4.08 25.15
N ILE A 42 -18.30 3.47 26.05
CA ILE A 42 -19.63 2.91 25.78
C ILE A 42 -20.69 3.98 25.46
N ASP A 43 -20.45 5.22 25.87
CA ASP A 43 -21.37 6.34 25.62
C ASP A 43 -21.18 6.95 24.23
N SER A 44 -20.03 6.70 23.60
CA SER A 44 -19.75 7.15 22.24
C SER A 44 -20.52 6.30 21.21
N PRO A 45 -21.34 6.93 20.34
CA PRO A 45 -22.02 6.21 19.26
C PRO A 45 -21.02 5.69 18.22
N ILE A 46 -21.37 4.58 17.57
CA ILE A 46 -20.56 3.99 16.50
C ILE A 46 -20.60 4.91 15.26
N PRO A 47 -19.45 5.43 14.78
CA PRO A 47 -19.41 6.36 13.65
C PRO A 47 -19.36 5.59 12.30
N GLU A 48 -20.45 4.88 11.96
CA GLU A 48 -20.50 3.96 10.81
C GLU A 48 -20.05 4.58 9.48
N ASN A 49 -20.47 5.82 9.19
CA ASN A 49 -20.08 6.53 7.97
C ASN A 49 -18.55 6.79 7.90
N CYS A 50 -17.91 7.05 9.04
CA CYS A 50 -16.46 7.24 9.11
C CYS A 50 -15.73 5.91 8.85
N PHE A 51 -16.22 4.81 9.42
CA PHE A 51 -15.67 3.48 9.16
C PHE A 51 -15.79 3.07 7.70
N GLN A 52 -16.94 3.33 7.07
CA GLN A 52 -17.11 3.02 5.66
C GLN A 52 -16.12 3.81 4.79
N ALA A 53 -15.89 5.09 5.10
CA ALA A 53 -14.89 5.90 4.40
C ALA A 53 -13.46 5.37 4.62
N GLU A 54 -13.08 5.05 5.86
CA GLU A 54 -11.76 4.50 6.17
C GLU A 54 -11.52 3.14 5.48
N LEU A 55 -12.50 2.24 5.51
CA LEU A 55 -12.43 0.95 4.82
C LEU A 55 -12.31 1.11 3.31
N THR A 56 -13.02 2.10 2.74
CA THR A 56 -12.92 2.42 1.31
C THR A 56 -11.51 2.89 0.94
N GLU A 57 -10.90 3.76 1.75
CA GLU A 57 -9.53 4.23 1.52
C GLU A 57 -8.49 3.12 1.73
N ILE A 58 -8.68 2.23 2.71
CA ILE A 58 -7.84 1.03 2.88
C ILE A 58 -7.90 0.16 1.64
N ALA A 59 -9.11 -0.12 1.13
CA ALA A 59 -9.30 -0.93 -0.08
C ALA A 59 -8.67 -0.27 -1.30
N ARG A 60 -8.81 1.05 -1.44
CA ARG A 60 -8.19 1.84 -2.51
C ARG A 60 -6.66 1.75 -2.46
N ALA A 61 -6.06 1.91 -1.28
CA ALA A 61 -4.62 1.77 -1.11
C ALA A 61 -4.12 0.34 -1.43
N ASP A 62 -4.89 -0.69 -1.08
CA ASP A 62 -4.58 -2.09 -1.45
C ASP A 62 -4.62 -2.31 -2.97
N LEU A 63 -5.62 -1.76 -3.65
CA LEU A 63 -5.72 -1.82 -5.11
C LEU A 63 -4.58 -1.07 -5.80
N GLU A 64 -4.26 0.15 -5.33
CA GLU A 64 -3.13 0.94 -5.84
C GLU A 64 -1.81 0.18 -5.68
N MET A 65 -1.56 -0.40 -4.50
CA MET A 65 -0.38 -1.21 -4.22
C MET A 65 -0.26 -2.40 -5.18
N ARG A 66 -1.35 -3.15 -5.40
CA ARG A 66 -1.34 -4.31 -6.31
C ARG A 66 -1.15 -3.92 -7.77
N ALA A 67 -1.77 -2.83 -8.19
CA ALA A 67 -1.61 -2.31 -9.55
C ALA A 67 -0.16 -1.86 -9.80
N ALA A 68 0.43 -1.08 -8.88
CA ALA A 68 1.81 -0.64 -8.97
C ALA A 68 2.79 -1.81 -8.94
N LEU A 69 2.56 -2.82 -8.10
CA LEU A 69 3.37 -4.03 -8.07
C LEU A 69 3.32 -4.80 -9.40
N ALA A 70 2.15 -4.90 -10.02
CA ALA A 70 2.01 -5.54 -11.33
C ALA A 70 2.79 -4.79 -12.41
N GLN A 71 2.72 -3.46 -12.42
CA GLN A 71 3.49 -2.61 -13.35
C GLN A 71 5.00 -2.75 -13.12
N ALA A 72 5.45 -2.71 -11.86
CA ALA A 72 6.84 -2.92 -11.50
C ALA A 72 7.33 -4.28 -12.00
N ASN A 73 6.57 -5.36 -11.79
CA ASN A 73 6.96 -6.70 -12.25
C ASN A 73 6.98 -6.83 -13.78
N GLY A 74 6.10 -6.12 -14.49
CA GLY A 74 6.16 -5.99 -15.94
C GLY A 74 7.47 -5.34 -16.39
N ALA A 75 7.84 -4.20 -15.80
CA ALA A 75 9.09 -3.51 -16.10
C ALA A 75 10.33 -4.34 -15.69
N ALA A 76 10.26 -5.09 -14.59
CA ALA A 76 11.34 -5.94 -14.09
C ALA A 76 11.77 -6.99 -15.13
N ALA A 77 10.79 -7.65 -15.75
CA ALA A 77 11.03 -8.62 -16.82
C ALA A 77 11.75 -8.01 -18.03
N LEU A 78 11.46 -6.74 -18.34
CA LEU A 78 12.06 -6.02 -19.47
C LEU A 78 13.44 -5.43 -19.19
N CYS A 79 13.86 -5.36 -17.92
CA CYS A 79 15.18 -4.85 -17.51
C CYS A 79 16.05 -5.90 -16.79
N GLY A 80 15.62 -7.16 -16.73
CA GLY A 80 16.37 -8.25 -16.09
C GLY A 80 16.45 -8.13 -14.56
N LYS A 81 15.53 -7.40 -13.94
CA LYS A 81 15.42 -7.30 -12.47
C LYS A 81 14.56 -8.45 -11.94
N PRO A 82 14.81 -8.92 -10.71
CA PRO A 82 13.94 -9.90 -10.07
C PRO A 82 12.55 -9.27 -9.81
N PRO A 83 11.46 -10.04 -9.95
CA PRO A 83 10.13 -9.56 -9.61
C PRO A 83 10.01 -9.36 -8.10
N LEU A 84 9.27 -8.33 -7.72
CA LEU A 84 8.85 -8.06 -6.35
C LEU A 84 7.68 -8.95 -5.94
N ARG A 85 7.66 -9.29 -4.66
CA ARG A 85 6.58 -10.00 -3.97
C ARG A 85 5.89 -9.05 -3.00
N LEU A 86 4.64 -9.35 -2.63
CA LEU A 86 3.92 -8.59 -1.60
C LEU A 86 4.67 -8.55 -0.25
N SER A 87 5.40 -9.62 0.08
CA SER A 87 6.25 -9.68 1.28
C SER A 87 7.43 -8.71 1.26
N ASP A 88 7.81 -8.21 0.08
CA ASP A 88 8.90 -7.25 -0.03
C ASP A 88 8.40 -5.85 0.37
N LEU A 89 7.12 -5.57 0.17
CA LEU A 89 6.47 -4.28 0.46
C LEU A 89 6.19 -4.04 1.95
N THR A 90 6.22 -5.09 2.78
CA THR A 90 5.99 -4.99 4.23
C THR A 90 7.23 -4.54 5.01
N ARG A 91 8.42 -4.60 4.38
CA ARG A 91 9.63 -4.10 4.99
C ARG A 91 9.68 -2.59 4.76
N SER A 92 9.31 -1.84 5.80
CA SER A 92 9.70 -0.45 5.98
C SER A 92 11.11 -0.28 5.43
N ARG A 93 11.34 0.67 4.52
CA ARG A 93 12.69 1.03 4.07
C ARG A 93 13.58 1.03 5.32
N LYS A 94 14.53 0.10 5.41
CA LYS A 94 15.62 0.26 6.36
C LYS A 94 16.28 1.57 5.93
N ALA A 95 15.98 2.63 6.68
CA ALA A 95 16.68 3.90 6.58
C ALA A 95 18.17 3.65 6.82
#